data_AF-G3UNS6-F1
#
_entry.id   AF-G3UNS6-F1
#
_cell.length_a   1.000
_cell.length_b   1.000
_cell.length_c   1.000
_cell.angle_alpha   90.00
_cell.angle_beta   90.00
_cell.angle_gamma   90.00
#
_symmetry.space_group_name_H-M   'P 1'
#
loop_
_entity.id
_entity.type
_entity.pdbx_description
1 polymer ?
#
loop_
_entity_poly.entity_id
_entity_poly.type
_entity_poly.pdbx_seq_one_letter_code
_entity_poly.pdbx_strand_id
1 'polypeptide(L)'
;LVFCESDSRVLIEKEQRDSQLFLFLSEPKEGGVPMDISIMPSSLQVRTPEGCTEIWFPAEVRLVPSSCRGLRYVAGDGLHLRLQTQAELSTKSISLFNQSPQAQECCTFYCQSCGEVIIRDRKLLRVLPLPSENWGALVGEWCCHPDPFANKPLHPQENDCFTGDSFFLVNLRSDSWQKPKANTKVICKRCKVMLGETTSSDTTKLYMTEIIIQPSKRNFPIIPRSHFVQSVIARCLVELSSARSTFRFTIQGHDGKAYMLLWLLNSDSLVIECLENSKSIKKFPLLEDILKDDSSSAWNAVKVLYQPCIKNRNEK
;
A
#
# COMPACT_ATOMS: atom_id res chain seq x y z
N LEU A 1 -0.10 -5.90 0.98
CA LEU A 1 1.07 -6.54 1.60
C LEU A 1 1.13 -6.10 3.05
N VAL A 2 0.29 -6.69 3.91
CA VAL A 2 0.54 -6.59 5.34
C VAL A 2 1.58 -7.65 5.64
N PHE A 3 2.85 -7.24 5.68
CA PHE A 3 3.83 -8.01 6.43
C PHE A 3 3.50 -7.70 7.89
N CYS A 4 2.68 -8.53 8.55
CA CYS A 4 2.60 -8.52 10.00
C CYS A 4 3.91 -9.12 10.54
N GLU A 5 5.00 -8.37 10.39
CA GLU A 5 6.09 -8.46 11.35
C GLU A 5 5.82 -7.37 12.40
N SER A 6 5.71 -7.80 13.65
CA SER A 6 5.78 -7.00 14.90
C SER A 6 4.47 -6.45 15.53
N ASP A 7 4.21 -6.96 16.75
CA ASP A 7 3.44 -6.42 17.89
C ASP A 7 1.92 -6.16 17.80
N SER A 8 1.24 -6.37 16.67
CA SER A 8 -0.23 -6.22 16.60
C SER A 8 -0.95 -7.37 17.35
N ARG A 9 -1.73 -7.04 18.39
CA ARG A 9 -2.47 -8.05 19.17
C ARG A 9 -3.75 -8.56 18.49
N VAL A 10 -4.32 -7.77 17.58
CA VAL A 10 -5.59 -8.10 16.90
C VAL A 10 -5.53 -7.71 15.44
N LEU A 11 -5.74 -8.70 14.56
CA LEU A 11 -5.91 -8.52 13.13
C LEU A 11 -7.31 -8.97 12.71
N ILE A 12 -7.97 -8.12 11.93
CA ILE A 12 -9.32 -8.39 11.44
C ILE A 12 -9.30 -8.38 9.93
N GLU A 13 -9.60 -9.50 9.30
CA GLU A 13 -9.76 -9.62 7.85
C GLU A 13 -11.26 -9.71 7.54
N LYS A 14 -11.81 -8.69 6.87
CA LYS A 14 -13.16 -8.74 6.29
C LYS A 14 -13.05 -8.99 4.79
N GLU A 15 -13.67 -10.06 4.32
CA GLU A 15 -13.84 -10.34 2.89
C GLU A 15 -15.09 -9.63 2.41
N GLN A 16 -14.94 -8.65 1.50
CA GLN A 16 -16.05 -7.78 1.12
C GLN A 16 -17.20 -8.52 0.43
N ARG A 17 -16.92 -9.61 -0.31
CA ARG A 17 -17.93 -10.36 -1.06
C ARG A 17 -18.78 -11.30 -0.20
N ASP A 18 -18.18 -11.93 0.79
CA ASP A 18 -18.85 -13.03 1.53
C ASP A 18 -19.45 -12.57 2.88
N SER A 19 -19.37 -11.26 3.19
CA SER A 19 -19.80 -10.70 4.48
C SER A 19 -19.24 -11.47 5.69
N GLN A 20 -18.08 -12.11 5.49
CA GLN A 20 -17.38 -12.93 6.47
C GLN A 20 -16.19 -12.14 7.01
N LEU A 21 -15.99 -12.24 8.31
CA LEU A 21 -14.92 -11.61 9.04
C LEU A 21 -14.15 -12.66 9.82
N PHE A 22 -12.85 -12.67 9.61
CA PHE A 22 -11.88 -13.49 10.31
C PHE A 22 -11.18 -12.60 11.32
N LEU A 23 -11.32 -12.96 12.60
CA LEU A 23 -10.62 -12.31 13.68
C LEU A 23 -9.46 -13.20 14.12
N PHE A 24 -8.28 -12.62 14.16
CA PHE A 24 -7.05 -13.23 14.65
C PHE A 24 -6.57 -12.42 15.86
N LEU A 25 -6.44 -13.10 17.00
CA LEU A 25 -5.86 -12.53 18.21
C LEU A 25 -4.51 -13.20 18.43
N SER A 26 -3.43 -12.43 18.26
CA SER A 26 -2.06 -12.92 18.38
C SER A 26 -1.81 -13.46 19.79
N GLU A 27 -1.07 -14.56 19.89
CA GLU A 27 -0.68 -15.12 21.20
C GLU A 27 0.13 -14.09 22.01
N PRO A 28 -0.20 -13.84 23.28
CA PRO A 28 0.64 -13.00 24.12
C PRO A 28 2.02 -13.64 24.27
N LYS A 29 3.06 -12.82 24.36
CA LYS A 29 4.45 -13.29 24.56
C LYS A 29 4.64 -14.14 25.83
N GLU A 30 3.69 -14.05 26.77
CA GLU A 30 3.60 -14.87 27.98
C GLU A 30 2.48 -15.89 27.81
N GLY A 31 2.85 -17.14 27.52
CA GLY A 31 1.91 -18.19 27.14
C GLY A 31 0.85 -18.54 28.19
N GLY A 32 -0.31 -19.00 27.71
CA GLY A 32 -1.27 -19.79 28.49
C GLY A 32 -2.13 -19.05 29.52
N VAL A 33 -2.17 -17.73 29.50
CA VAL A 33 -3.00 -16.95 30.43
C VAL A 33 -4.49 -17.03 30.00
N PRO A 34 -5.45 -17.33 30.89
CA PRO A 34 -6.86 -17.38 30.53
C PRO A 34 -7.34 -16.02 30.03
N MET A 35 -7.95 -16.01 28.84
CA MET A 35 -8.53 -14.81 28.23
C MET A 35 -10.03 -14.95 28.10
N ASP A 36 -10.76 -13.96 28.60
CA ASP A 36 -12.20 -13.84 28.36
C ASP A 36 -12.45 -12.85 27.22
N ILE A 37 -13.19 -13.28 26.21
CA ILE A 37 -13.49 -12.47 25.04
C ILE A 37 -14.99 -12.22 24.96
N SER A 38 -15.37 -10.94 24.88
CA SER A 38 -16.75 -10.50 24.68
C SER A 38 -16.86 -9.75 23.36
N ILE A 39 -17.75 -10.23 22.48
CA ILE A 39 -17.93 -9.70 21.12
C ILE A 39 -19.23 -8.91 21.07
N MET A 40 -19.13 -7.61 20.83
CA MET A 40 -20.28 -6.71 20.62
C MET A 40 -20.38 -6.31 19.14
N PRO A 41 -21.51 -5.76 18.66
CA PRO A 41 -21.65 -5.36 17.26
C PRO A 41 -20.62 -4.33 16.78
N SER A 42 -20.18 -3.43 17.66
CA SER A 42 -19.25 -2.33 17.35
C SER A 42 -17.91 -2.41 18.09
N SER A 43 -17.72 -3.39 18.97
CA SER A 43 -16.48 -3.53 19.73
C SER A 43 -16.16 -4.99 20.07
N LEU A 44 -14.89 -5.24 20.36
CA LEU A 44 -14.38 -6.49 20.90
C LEU A 44 -13.65 -6.19 22.19
N GLN A 45 -14.04 -6.87 23.25
CA GLN A 45 -13.40 -6.77 24.54
C GLN A 45 -12.59 -8.04 24.81
N VAL A 46 -11.31 -7.87 25.12
CA VAL A 46 -10.39 -8.94 25.54
C VAL A 46 -10.00 -8.64 26.99
N ARG A 47 -10.34 -9.56 27.89
CA ARG A 47 -9.97 -9.49 29.31
C ARG A 47 -8.89 -10.52 29.60
N THR A 48 -7.80 -10.05 30.17
CA THR A 48 -6.72 -10.86 30.71
C THR A 48 -6.55 -10.53 32.20
N PRO A 49 -5.82 -11.33 32.99
CA PRO A 49 -5.51 -11.01 34.39
C PRO A 49 -4.79 -9.66 34.57
N GLU A 50 -4.06 -9.21 33.54
CA GLU A 50 -3.29 -7.96 33.54
C GLU A 50 -4.16 -6.74 33.19
N GLY A 51 -5.33 -6.93 32.57
CA GLY A 51 -6.22 -5.83 32.20
C GLY A 51 -7.35 -6.17 31.24
N CYS A 52 -8.11 -5.15 30.88
CA CYS A 52 -9.20 -5.24 29.91
C CYS A 52 -8.91 -4.29 28.74
N THR A 53 -8.80 -4.86 27.55
CA THR A 53 -8.60 -4.11 26.29
C THR A 53 -9.90 -4.12 25.51
N GLU A 54 -10.42 -2.95 25.18
CA GLU A 54 -11.59 -2.80 24.31
C GLU A 54 -11.16 -2.21 22.98
N ILE A 55 -11.59 -2.86 21.91
CA ILE A 55 -11.26 -2.51 20.52
C ILE A 55 -12.55 -2.08 19.86
N TRP A 56 -12.59 -0.85 19.37
CA TRP A 56 -13.74 -0.31 18.65
C TRP A 56 -13.57 -0.51 17.15
N PHE A 57 -14.62 -0.98 16.49
CA PHE A 57 -14.64 -1.13 15.04
C PHE A 57 -15.08 0.15 14.36
N PRO A 58 -14.48 0.46 13.20
CA PRO A 58 -14.91 1.61 12.42
C PRO A 58 -16.36 1.42 11.93
N ALA A 59 -17.01 2.50 11.51
CA ALA A 59 -18.45 2.50 11.21
C ALA A 59 -18.84 1.45 10.14
N GLU A 60 -17.92 1.13 9.25
CA GLU A 60 -18.04 0.20 8.12
C GLU A 60 -18.02 -1.28 8.54
N VAL A 61 -17.65 -1.56 9.79
CA VAL A 61 -17.59 -2.92 10.34
C VAL A 61 -18.58 -3.02 11.51
N ARG A 62 -19.62 -3.81 11.28
CA ARG A 62 -20.61 -4.19 12.30
C ARG A 62 -20.69 -5.70 12.36
N LEU A 63 -20.34 -6.26 13.50
CA LEU A 63 -20.34 -7.70 13.73
C LEU A 63 -21.76 -8.19 14.04
N VAL A 64 -22.01 -9.45 13.73
CA VAL A 64 -23.16 -10.22 14.22
C VAL A 64 -22.64 -11.20 15.27
N PRO A 65 -22.60 -10.86 16.57
CA PRO A 65 -21.97 -11.71 17.59
C PRO A 65 -22.52 -13.14 17.64
N SER A 66 -23.82 -13.30 17.40
CA SER A 66 -24.50 -14.60 17.38
C SER A 66 -24.04 -15.54 16.25
N SER A 67 -23.31 -15.03 15.26
CA SER A 67 -22.77 -15.81 14.15
C SER A 67 -21.40 -16.44 14.43
N CYS A 68 -20.85 -16.24 15.64
CA CYS A 68 -19.51 -16.71 16.00
C CYS A 68 -19.35 -18.22 15.79
N ARG A 69 -18.40 -18.62 14.95
CA ARG A 69 -18.10 -20.01 14.60
C ARG A 69 -16.60 -20.21 14.44
N GLY A 70 -16.17 -21.48 14.47
CA GLY A 70 -14.79 -21.85 14.13
C GLY A 70 -13.74 -21.32 15.10
N LEU A 71 -14.12 -21.11 16.37
CA LEU A 71 -13.20 -20.77 17.44
C LEU A 71 -12.13 -21.86 17.55
N ARG A 72 -10.87 -21.49 17.34
CA ARG A 72 -9.73 -22.40 17.42
C ARG A 72 -8.51 -21.66 17.93
N TYR A 73 -7.76 -22.32 18.79
CA TYR A 73 -6.44 -21.88 19.19
C TYR A 73 -5.39 -22.59 18.34
N VAL A 74 -4.46 -21.84 17.78
CA VAL A 74 -3.33 -22.36 17.00
C VAL A 74 -2.06 -21.90 17.69
N ALA A 75 -1.29 -22.83 18.25
CA ALA A 75 -0.05 -22.50 18.96
C ALA A 75 0.93 -21.76 18.02
N GLY A 76 1.48 -20.64 18.48
CA GLY A 76 2.35 -19.76 17.70
C GLY A 76 1.63 -18.70 16.87
N ASP A 77 0.34 -18.90 16.55
CA ASP A 77 -0.48 -17.94 15.78
C ASP A 77 -1.45 -17.18 16.69
N GLY A 78 -2.12 -17.89 17.62
CA GLY A 78 -3.07 -17.35 18.58
C GLY A 78 -4.52 -17.85 18.38
N LEU A 79 -5.50 -17.04 18.78
CA LEU A 79 -6.91 -17.40 18.76
C LEU A 79 -7.60 -16.92 17.47
N HIS A 80 -8.22 -17.85 16.74
CA HIS A 80 -8.89 -17.58 15.49
C HIS A 80 -10.40 -17.79 15.66
N LEU A 81 -11.21 -16.86 15.18
CA LEU A 81 -12.67 -17.02 15.15
C LEU A 81 -13.27 -16.37 13.90
N ARG A 82 -14.43 -16.88 13.50
CA ARG A 82 -15.18 -16.40 12.31
C ARG A 82 -16.50 -15.81 12.74
N LEU A 83 -16.80 -14.64 12.20
CA LEU A 83 -18.03 -13.91 12.43
C LEU A 83 -18.59 -13.44 11.08
N GLN A 84 -19.89 -13.24 11.02
CA GLN A 84 -20.54 -12.51 9.95
C GLN A 84 -20.57 -11.01 10.29
N THR A 85 -20.55 -10.19 9.25
CA THR A 85 -20.81 -8.76 9.37
C THR A 85 -22.21 -8.44 8.89
N GLN A 86 -22.87 -7.47 9.52
CA GLN A 86 -24.16 -6.97 9.05
C GLN A 86 -23.98 -6.30 7.68
N ALA A 87 -24.93 -6.53 6.76
CA ALA A 87 -24.84 -6.06 5.38
C ALA A 87 -24.95 -4.54 5.26
N GLU A 88 -23.94 -3.98 4.58
CA GLU A 88 -23.81 -2.72 3.82
C GLU A 88 -23.99 -1.34 4.49
N LEU A 89 -22.99 -0.47 4.24
CA LEU A 89 -23.10 0.87 3.62
C LEU A 89 -21.76 1.61 3.79
N SER A 90 -20.78 1.32 2.94
CA SER A 90 -19.65 2.24 2.73
C SER A 90 -19.01 1.98 1.37
N THR A 91 -19.38 2.82 0.41
CA THR A 91 -18.64 3.03 -0.86
C THR A 91 -17.43 3.94 -0.68
N LYS A 92 -17.14 4.39 0.55
CA LYS A 92 -15.93 5.15 0.81
C LYS A 92 -14.78 4.17 1.00
N SER A 93 -14.21 3.78 -0.15
CA SER A 93 -12.82 3.32 -0.21
C SER A 93 -12.00 4.30 0.61
N ILE A 94 -11.47 3.84 1.75
CA ILE A 94 -10.45 4.58 2.49
C ILE A 94 -9.26 4.61 1.53
N SER A 95 -9.19 5.73 0.80
CA SER A 95 -8.27 6.01 -0.30
C SER A 95 -6.86 6.28 0.27
N LEU A 96 -6.27 5.26 0.87
CA LEU A 96 -4.86 5.22 1.25
C LEU A 96 -3.96 4.98 0.04
N PHE A 97 -4.59 4.58 -1.07
CA PHE A 97 -3.98 4.61 -2.38
C PHE A 97 -3.83 6.07 -2.78
N ASN A 98 -2.60 6.56 -2.71
CA ASN A 98 -2.16 7.82 -3.33
C ASN A 98 -2.92 7.99 -4.64
N GLN A 99 -3.86 8.94 -4.65
CA GLN A 99 -4.67 9.20 -5.82
C GLN A 99 -3.69 9.44 -6.96
N SER A 100 -3.90 8.76 -8.09
CA SER A 100 -3.23 9.16 -9.32
C SER A 100 -3.44 10.67 -9.45
N PRO A 101 -2.41 11.44 -9.80
CA PRO A 101 -2.58 12.88 -9.92
C PRO A 101 -3.75 13.14 -10.88
N GLN A 102 -4.83 13.72 -10.37
CA GLN A 102 -5.96 14.08 -11.21
C GLN A 102 -5.52 15.23 -12.11
N ALA A 103 -5.87 15.14 -13.39
CA ALA A 103 -5.58 16.22 -14.32
C ALA A 103 -6.17 17.53 -13.78
N GLN A 104 -5.45 18.64 -13.98
CA GLN A 104 -5.85 20.03 -13.67
C GLN A 104 -5.61 20.53 -12.23
N GLU A 105 -5.12 19.71 -11.28
CA GLU A 105 -4.65 20.20 -9.98
C GLU A 105 -3.12 20.49 -9.98
N CYS A 106 -2.70 21.58 -9.31
CA CYS A 106 -1.28 21.80 -9.03
C CYS A 106 -0.80 20.77 -8.02
N CYS A 107 0.27 20.05 -8.36
CA CYS A 107 0.85 19.02 -7.52
C CYS A 107 2.35 19.23 -7.33
N THR A 108 2.81 18.79 -6.17
CA THR A 108 4.22 18.84 -5.76
C THR A 108 4.73 17.42 -5.61
N PHE A 109 5.95 17.20 -6.09
CA PHE A 109 6.66 15.93 -6.07
C PHE A 109 7.67 15.99 -4.93
N TYR A 110 7.65 15.00 -4.06
CA TYR A 110 8.51 14.93 -2.88
C TYR A 110 9.35 13.65 -2.92
N CYS A 111 10.59 13.74 -2.46
CA CYS A 111 11.38 12.56 -2.14
C CYS A 111 10.72 11.80 -0.99
N GLN A 112 10.36 10.54 -1.20
CA GLN A 112 9.74 9.72 -0.16
C GLN A 112 10.64 9.62 1.09
N SER A 113 11.95 9.47 0.90
CA SER A 113 12.89 9.20 2.00
C SER A 113 13.10 10.38 2.96
N CYS A 114 12.91 11.62 2.49
CA CYS A 114 13.20 12.80 3.32
C CYS A 114 12.15 13.92 3.20
N GLY A 115 11.23 13.86 2.25
CA GLY A 115 10.25 14.93 1.99
C GLY A 115 10.83 16.13 1.27
N GLU A 116 12.05 16.06 0.72
CA GLU A 116 12.61 17.13 -0.11
C GLU A 116 11.76 17.36 -1.35
N VAL A 117 11.47 18.62 -1.68
CA VAL A 117 10.70 18.97 -2.86
C VAL A 117 11.55 18.78 -4.12
N ILE A 118 11.05 17.94 -5.03
CA ILE A 118 11.71 17.62 -6.30
C ILE A 118 11.14 18.48 -7.43
N ILE A 119 9.81 18.60 -7.49
CA ILE A 119 9.09 19.45 -8.45
C ILE A 119 8.01 20.19 -7.66
N ARG A 120 7.98 21.51 -7.73
CA ARG A 120 7.04 22.34 -6.97
C ARG A 120 5.90 22.82 -7.85
N ASP A 121 4.67 22.75 -7.33
CA ASP A 121 3.47 23.39 -7.89
C ASP A 121 3.26 23.17 -9.39
N ARG A 122 3.57 21.96 -9.86
CA ARG A 122 3.43 21.59 -11.27
C ARG A 122 1.96 21.33 -11.57
N LYS A 123 1.41 22.05 -12.56
CA LYS A 123 0.07 21.76 -13.07
C LYS A 123 0.16 20.66 -14.11
N LEU A 124 -0.33 19.46 -13.79
CA LEU A 124 -0.40 18.36 -14.74
C LEU A 124 -1.65 18.50 -15.61
N LEU A 125 -1.47 18.73 -16.91
CA LEU A 125 -2.56 18.85 -17.88
C LEU A 125 -3.02 17.48 -18.35
N ARG A 126 -2.10 16.52 -18.49
CA ARG A 126 -2.39 15.16 -18.90
C ARG A 126 -1.61 14.18 -18.04
N VAL A 127 -2.32 13.18 -17.52
CA VAL A 127 -1.73 12.02 -16.87
C VAL A 127 -2.15 10.80 -17.67
N LEU A 128 -1.21 10.20 -18.40
CA LEU A 128 -1.51 9.17 -19.40
C LEU A 128 -0.71 7.88 -19.13
N PRO A 129 -1.34 6.69 -19.15
CA PRO A 129 -0.61 5.45 -19.06
C PRO A 129 0.25 5.24 -20.31
N LEU A 130 1.50 4.82 -20.10
CA LEU A 130 2.33 4.29 -21.18
C LEU A 130 1.83 2.89 -21.57
N PRO A 131 2.04 2.47 -22.82
CA PRO A 131 1.95 1.06 -23.17
C PRO A 131 2.81 0.24 -22.20
N SER A 132 2.33 -0.97 -21.88
CA SER A 132 3.08 -1.95 -21.07
C SER A 132 4.51 -2.08 -21.58
N GLU A 133 5.48 -2.31 -20.68
CA GLU A 133 6.86 -2.62 -21.09
C GLU A 133 6.93 -3.85 -22.02
N ASN A 134 5.95 -4.75 -21.92
CA ASN A 134 5.82 -5.94 -22.78
C ASN A 134 5.01 -5.68 -24.05
N TRP A 135 4.63 -4.44 -24.36
CA TRP A 135 3.80 -4.10 -25.52
C TRP A 135 4.42 -4.58 -26.83
N GLY A 136 5.73 -4.42 -27.02
CA GLY A 136 6.40 -4.89 -28.23
C GLY A 136 6.30 -6.40 -28.44
N ALA A 137 6.39 -7.18 -27.37
CA ALA A 137 6.20 -8.64 -27.42
C ALA A 137 4.75 -9.01 -27.75
N LEU A 138 3.78 -8.32 -27.13
CA LEU A 138 2.36 -8.51 -27.41
C LEU A 138 2.03 -8.18 -28.87
N VAL A 139 2.55 -7.08 -29.41
CA VAL A 139 2.35 -6.72 -30.82
C VAL A 139 2.95 -7.77 -31.74
N GLY A 140 4.16 -8.25 -31.44
CA GLY A 140 4.83 -9.27 -32.24
C GLY A 140 4.07 -10.60 -32.30
N GLU A 141 3.34 -10.95 -31.25
CA GLU A 141 2.56 -12.21 -31.17
C GLU A 141 1.13 -12.09 -31.69
N TRP A 142 0.47 -10.94 -31.46
CA TRP A 142 -0.98 -10.81 -31.61
C TRP A 142 -1.44 -9.85 -32.71
N CYS A 143 -0.57 -8.95 -33.19
CA CYS A 143 -0.98 -7.94 -34.15
C CYS A 143 -0.48 -8.23 -35.56
N CYS A 144 -1.36 -8.01 -36.55
CA CYS A 144 -1.04 -8.19 -37.98
C CYS A 144 -0.16 -7.07 -38.56
N HIS A 145 0.18 -6.05 -37.77
CA HIS A 145 0.99 -4.91 -38.18
C HIS A 145 2.07 -4.64 -37.13
N PRO A 146 3.22 -4.07 -37.53
CA PRO A 146 4.29 -3.73 -36.61
C PRO A 146 3.81 -2.71 -35.56
N ASP A 147 4.51 -2.68 -34.43
CA ASP A 147 4.21 -1.79 -33.33
C ASP A 147 4.30 -0.31 -33.81
N PRO A 148 3.18 0.44 -33.75
CA PRO A 148 3.17 1.83 -34.18
C PRO A 148 4.08 2.74 -33.35
N PHE A 149 4.57 2.26 -32.20
CA PHE A 149 5.45 2.98 -31.28
C PHE A 149 6.91 2.50 -31.30
N ALA A 150 7.26 1.43 -32.02
CA ALA A 150 8.60 0.80 -31.97
C ALA A 150 9.77 1.76 -32.21
N ASN A 151 9.55 2.84 -32.97
CA ASN A 151 10.57 3.83 -33.32
C ASN A 151 10.22 5.26 -32.86
N LYS A 152 9.21 5.42 -31.98
CA LYS A 152 8.74 6.73 -31.53
C LYS A 152 8.85 6.81 -30.01
N PRO A 153 9.91 7.45 -29.48
CA PRO A 153 10.02 7.61 -28.04
C PRO A 153 8.88 8.51 -27.53
N LEU A 154 8.13 8.01 -26.57
CA LEU A 154 7.00 8.72 -25.96
C LEU A 154 7.54 9.70 -24.91
N HIS A 155 7.79 10.94 -25.33
CA HIS A 155 8.28 12.00 -24.45
C HIS A 155 7.12 12.85 -23.92
N PRO A 156 7.02 13.06 -22.59
CA PRO A 156 6.05 13.97 -22.01
C PRO A 156 6.39 15.41 -22.41
N GLN A 157 5.37 16.22 -22.70
CA GLN A 157 5.53 17.67 -22.72
C GLN A 157 5.72 18.19 -21.29
N GLU A 158 6.02 19.48 -21.18
CA GLU A 158 6.28 20.15 -19.90
C GLU A 158 5.25 19.77 -18.80
N ASN A 159 3.96 19.86 -19.12
CA ASN A 159 2.88 19.62 -18.17
C ASN A 159 2.23 18.24 -18.30
N ASP A 160 2.90 17.30 -18.96
CA ASP A 160 2.46 15.91 -19.03
C ASP A 160 3.18 15.06 -17.97
N CYS A 161 2.47 14.05 -17.47
CA CYS A 161 3.02 12.96 -16.69
C CYS A 161 2.58 11.65 -17.33
N PHE A 162 3.51 10.85 -17.83
CA PHE A 162 3.16 9.50 -18.29
C PHE A 162 3.42 8.47 -17.19
N THR A 163 2.53 7.51 -17.02
CA THR A 163 2.61 6.49 -15.96
C THR A 163 2.98 5.15 -16.58
N GLY A 164 4.18 4.64 -16.26
CA GLY A 164 4.54 3.24 -16.51
C GLY A 164 4.15 2.33 -15.35
N ASP A 165 4.48 1.04 -15.44
CA ASP A 165 4.12 0.04 -14.42
C ASP A 165 4.74 0.32 -13.03
N SER A 166 5.94 0.93 -13.00
CA SER A 166 6.73 1.18 -11.78
C SER A 166 7.34 2.59 -11.68
N PHE A 167 7.03 3.46 -12.64
CA PHE A 167 7.65 4.78 -12.75
C PHE A 167 6.73 5.84 -13.35
N PHE A 168 7.05 7.10 -13.07
CA PHE A 168 6.51 8.27 -13.74
C PHE A 168 7.52 8.80 -14.75
N LEU A 169 7.05 9.18 -15.93
CA LEU A 169 7.83 9.86 -16.94
C LEU A 169 7.37 11.32 -16.98
N VAL A 170 8.25 12.24 -16.64
CA VAL A 170 7.96 13.68 -16.57
C VAL A 170 8.98 14.46 -17.36
N ASN A 171 8.55 15.62 -17.85
CA ASN A 171 9.47 16.56 -18.46
C ASN A 171 10.08 17.46 -17.38
N LEU A 172 11.39 17.31 -17.18
CA LEU A 172 12.18 18.16 -16.32
C LEU A 172 13.18 18.87 -17.22
N ARG A 173 12.76 20.01 -17.79
CA ARG A 173 13.73 20.93 -18.38
C ARG A 173 14.71 21.32 -17.29
N SER A 174 15.95 20.92 -17.45
CA SER A 174 17.03 21.41 -16.60
C SER A 174 17.22 22.89 -16.92
N ASP A 175 16.57 23.77 -16.18
CA ASP A 175 16.73 25.24 -16.33
C ASP A 175 18.14 25.72 -15.98
N SER A 176 19.07 24.80 -15.73
CA SER A 176 20.47 25.13 -15.53
C SER A 176 21.34 23.90 -15.85
N TRP A 177 22.32 24.10 -16.74
CA TRP A 177 23.58 23.34 -16.91
C TRP A 177 23.61 22.09 -17.80
N GLN A 178 24.35 22.27 -18.92
CA GLN A 178 25.22 21.32 -19.64
C GLN A 178 24.58 20.05 -20.23
N LYS A 179 25.01 19.71 -21.45
CA LYS A 179 24.79 18.39 -22.08
C LYS A 179 24.99 17.29 -21.03
N PRO A 180 24.13 16.25 -20.98
CA PRO A 180 24.19 15.22 -19.94
C PRO A 180 25.56 14.56 -19.96
N LYS A 181 26.42 14.93 -19.00
CA LYS A 181 27.63 14.18 -18.66
C LYS A 181 27.14 12.89 -18.03
N ALA A 182 27.33 11.74 -18.69
CA ALA A 182 27.35 10.31 -18.28
C ALA A 182 26.49 9.78 -17.10
N ASN A 183 26.17 10.60 -16.09
CA ASN A 183 25.29 10.31 -14.98
C ASN A 183 23.84 10.37 -15.44
N THR A 184 23.33 9.23 -15.89
CA THR A 184 21.91 8.97 -16.15
C THR A 184 21.06 8.94 -14.87
N LYS A 185 21.64 9.11 -13.67
CA LYS A 185 20.95 8.93 -12.38
C LYS A 185 20.39 10.25 -11.84
N VAL A 186 19.13 10.25 -11.43
CA VAL A 186 18.48 11.36 -10.71
C VAL A 186 18.63 11.12 -9.22
N ILE A 187 19.23 12.06 -8.50
CA ILE A 187 19.56 11.91 -7.07
C ILE A 187 18.89 13.01 -6.26
N CYS A 188 18.32 12.63 -5.11
CA CYS A 188 17.79 13.59 -4.15
C CYS A 188 18.89 14.53 -3.66
N LYS A 189 18.66 15.85 -3.78
CA LYS A 189 19.65 16.86 -3.37
C LYS A 189 19.97 16.80 -1.87
N ARG A 190 19.00 16.41 -1.03
CA ARG A 190 19.14 16.35 0.43
C ARG A 190 19.73 15.01 0.91
N CYS A 191 19.01 13.90 0.74
CA CYS A 191 19.42 12.60 1.30
C CYS A 191 20.27 11.73 0.37
N LYS A 192 20.56 12.18 -0.86
CA LYS A 192 21.39 11.48 -1.85
C LYS A 192 20.86 10.11 -2.33
N VAL A 193 19.62 9.76 -2.01
CA VAL A 193 18.94 8.57 -2.56
C VAL A 193 18.69 8.75 -4.07
N MET A 194 18.80 7.67 -4.83
CA MET A 194 18.43 7.64 -6.25
C MET A 194 16.90 7.69 -6.38
N LEU A 195 16.41 8.68 -7.10
CA LEU A 195 14.97 8.91 -7.33
C LEU A 195 14.50 8.38 -8.68
N GLY A 196 15.43 8.13 -9.60
CA GLY A 196 15.11 7.82 -10.98
C GLY A 196 16.30 7.94 -11.92
N GLU A 197 16.01 8.08 -13.21
CA GLU A 197 16.98 8.16 -14.29
C GLU A 197 16.58 9.16 -15.40
N THR A 198 17.55 9.84 -15.98
CA THR A 198 17.38 10.75 -17.11
C THR A 198 17.46 9.95 -18.40
N THR A 199 16.37 9.91 -19.17
CA THR A 199 16.25 9.13 -20.41
C THR A 199 16.59 9.95 -21.66
N SER A 200 16.38 11.27 -21.60
CA SER A 200 16.81 12.23 -22.62
C SER A 200 17.09 13.59 -21.98
N SER A 201 17.51 14.61 -22.75
CA SER A 201 17.83 15.94 -22.22
C SER A 201 16.69 16.57 -21.40
N ASP A 202 15.45 16.24 -21.75
CA ASP A 202 14.26 16.89 -21.20
C ASP A 202 13.35 15.87 -20.48
N THR A 203 13.61 14.57 -20.62
CA THR A 203 12.76 13.51 -20.07
C THR A 203 13.43 12.80 -18.91
N THR A 204 12.70 12.72 -17.80
CA THR A 204 13.14 12.06 -16.58
C THR A 204 12.15 10.99 -16.16
N LYS A 205 12.67 9.80 -15.89
CA LYS A 205 11.96 8.68 -15.29
C LYS A 205 12.16 8.74 -13.77
N LEU A 206 11.07 8.78 -13.01
CA LEU A 206 11.05 8.82 -11.55
C LEU A 206 10.41 7.54 -11.02
N TYR A 207 11.07 6.83 -10.10
CA TYR A 207 10.55 5.58 -9.55
C TYR A 207 9.40 5.83 -8.58
N MET A 208 8.28 5.10 -8.77
CA MET A 208 7.08 5.28 -7.94
C MET A 208 7.33 5.00 -6.46
N THR A 209 8.29 4.14 -6.14
CA THR A 209 8.69 3.81 -4.75
C THR A 209 9.50 4.91 -4.07
N GLU A 210 10.02 5.88 -4.84
CA GLU A 210 10.91 6.93 -4.34
C GLU A 210 10.28 8.32 -4.31
N ILE A 211 9.12 8.49 -4.95
CA ILE A 211 8.48 9.78 -5.14
C ILE A 211 7.03 9.76 -4.64
N ILE A 212 6.70 10.76 -3.83
CA ILE A 212 5.33 11.07 -3.42
C ILE A 212 4.83 12.23 -4.29
N ILE A 213 3.66 12.09 -4.91
CA ILE A 213 2.99 13.17 -5.65
C ILE A 213 1.75 13.58 -4.86
N GLN A 214 1.64 14.85 -4.50
CA GLN A 214 0.51 15.36 -3.72
C GLN A 214 -0.03 16.68 -4.28
N PRO A 215 -1.33 16.96 -4.18
CA PRO A 215 -1.88 18.28 -4.48
C PRO A 215 -1.24 19.33 -3.58
N SER A 216 -0.76 20.44 -4.15
CA SER A 216 0.02 21.46 -3.45
C SER A 216 -0.68 22.13 -2.27
N LYS A 217 -2.01 22.06 -2.20
CA LYS A 217 -2.82 22.68 -1.14
C LYS A 217 -3.05 21.76 0.06
N ARG A 218 -2.67 20.48 -0.03
CA ARG A 218 -2.94 19.48 1.02
C ARG A 218 -1.66 19.14 1.76
N ASN A 219 -1.69 19.30 3.08
CA ASN A 219 -0.70 18.69 3.94
C ASN A 219 -0.91 17.17 3.93
N PHE A 220 0.17 16.41 3.93
CA PHE A 220 0.11 14.96 4.02
C PHE A 220 0.99 14.49 5.17
N PRO A 221 0.55 13.47 5.93
CA PRO A 221 1.42 12.83 6.89
C PRO A 221 2.54 12.10 6.14
N ILE A 222 3.78 12.26 6.59
CA ILE A 222 4.89 11.44 6.09
C ILE A 222 4.69 10.05 6.67
N ILE A 223 4.29 9.10 5.82
CA ILE A 223 4.19 7.69 6.22
C ILE A 223 5.58 7.03 6.21
N PRO A 224 5.84 6.02 7.07
CA PRO A 224 7.08 5.28 7.03
C PRO A 224 7.31 4.64 5.65
N ARG A 225 8.59 4.54 5.26
CA ARG A 225 8.98 4.03 3.94
C ARG A 225 8.45 2.62 3.65
N SER A 226 8.45 1.73 4.64
CA SER A 226 7.91 0.38 4.51
C SER A 226 6.43 0.41 4.08
N HIS A 227 5.60 1.16 4.81
CA HIS A 227 4.17 1.33 4.49
C HIS A 227 3.98 1.97 3.11
N PHE A 228 4.78 2.99 2.77
CA PHE A 228 4.68 3.61 1.44
C PHE A 228 4.95 2.62 0.31
N VAL A 229 6.06 1.89 0.40
CA VAL A 229 6.46 0.92 -0.63
C VAL A 229 5.43 -0.21 -0.71
N GLN A 230 4.94 -0.71 0.42
CA GLN A 230 3.87 -1.72 0.46
C GLN A 230 2.59 -1.22 -0.24
N SER A 231 2.18 0.02 0.00
CA SER A 231 0.99 0.62 -0.64
C SER A 231 1.19 0.80 -2.15
N VAL A 232 2.37 1.24 -2.59
CA VAL A 232 2.69 1.37 -4.01
C VAL A 232 2.66 0.00 -4.70
N ILE A 233 3.31 -1.02 -4.11
CA ILE A 233 3.31 -2.38 -4.66
C ILE A 233 1.89 -2.95 -4.69
N ALA A 234 1.13 -2.82 -3.61
CA ALA A 234 -0.25 -3.30 -3.55
C ALA A 234 -1.12 -2.70 -4.65
N ARG A 235 -0.99 -1.39 -4.90
CA ARG A 235 -1.67 -0.71 -6.01
C ARG A 235 -1.27 -1.30 -7.37
N CYS A 236 0.03 -1.40 -7.63
CA CYS A 236 0.54 -1.96 -8.88
C CYS A 236 0.01 -3.37 -9.12
N LEU A 237 -0.03 -4.23 -8.09
CA LEU A 237 -0.58 -5.58 -8.20
C LEU A 237 -2.05 -5.58 -8.62
N VAL A 238 -2.88 -4.74 -8.01
CA VAL A 238 -4.32 -4.65 -8.30
C VAL A 238 -4.60 -4.05 -9.68
N GLU A 239 -3.90 -2.99 -10.04
CA GLU A 239 -4.03 -2.35 -11.36
C GLU A 239 -3.61 -3.30 -12.48
N LEU A 240 -2.44 -3.93 -12.33
CA LEU A 240 -1.92 -4.88 -13.31
C LEU A 240 -2.78 -6.14 -13.41
N SER A 241 -3.30 -6.67 -12.29
CA SER A 241 -4.18 -7.85 -12.34
C SER A 241 -5.49 -7.54 -13.04
N SER A 242 -6.05 -6.36 -12.81
CA SER A 242 -7.31 -5.93 -13.43
C SER A 242 -7.14 -5.67 -14.92
N ALA A 243 -6.00 -5.09 -15.32
CA ALA A 243 -5.72 -4.78 -16.72
C ALA A 243 -5.28 -6.00 -17.55
N ARG A 244 -4.59 -6.98 -16.94
CA ARG A 244 -3.92 -8.08 -17.66
C ARG A 244 -4.47 -9.47 -17.34
N SER A 245 -5.46 -9.59 -16.46
CA SER A 245 -5.96 -10.87 -15.94
C SER A 245 -4.84 -11.80 -15.43
N THR A 246 -3.74 -11.22 -14.94
CA THR A 246 -2.61 -11.95 -14.38
C THR A 246 -2.58 -11.79 -12.87
N PHE A 247 -2.25 -12.87 -12.17
CA PHE A 247 -2.19 -12.90 -10.72
C PHE A 247 -0.82 -13.35 -10.24
N ARG A 248 0.18 -13.41 -11.14
CA ARG A 248 1.54 -13.85 -10.85
C ARG A 248 2.51 -12.74 -11.25
N PHE A 249 3.35 -12.35 -10.32
CA PHE A 249 4.24 -11.20 -10.46
C PHE A 249 5.64 -11.57 -9.97
N THR A 250 6.64 -10.82 -10.45
CA THR A 250 8.01 -10.93 -9.99
C THR A 250 8.51 -9.55 -9.60
N ILE A 251 9.08 -9.43 -8.40
CA ILE A 251 9.85 -8.25 -8.01
C ILE A 251 11.28 -8.44 -8.51
N GLN A 252 11.74 -7.55 -9.38
CA GLN A 252 13.08 -7.56 -9.93
C GLN A 252 13.85 -6.32 -9.47
N GLY A 253 15.16 -6.47 -9.29
CA GLY A 253 16.06 -5.33 -9.13
C GLY A 253 16.39 -4.69 -10.47
N HIS A 254 17.08 -3.55 -10.44
CA HIS A 254 17.58 -2.88 -11.64
C HIS A 254 18.58 -3.73 -12.44
N ASP A 255 19.15 -4.76 -11.83
CA ASP A 255 20.02 -5.76 -12.45
C ASP A 255 19.25 -6.86 -13.22
N GLY A 256 17.91 -6.78 -13.26
CA GLY A 256 17.03 -7.80 -13.85
C GLY A 256 16.91 -9.07 -13.02
N LYS A 257 17.56 -9.13 -11.85
CA LYS A 257 17.50 -10.30 -10.98
C LYS A 257 16.16 -10.34 -10.26
N ALA A 258 15.49 -11.49 -10.29
CA ALA A 258 14.30 -11.73 -9.49
C ALA A 258 14.68 -11.86 -8.00
N TYR A 259 14.02 -11.08 -7.15
CA TYR A 259 14.16 -11.13 -5.69
C TYR A 259 12.99 -11.85 -5.03
N MET A 260 11.80 -11.76 -5.59
CA MET A 260 10.59 -12.37 -5.03
C MET A 260 9.58 -12.69 -6.13
N LEU A 261 8.97 -13.87 -6.05
CA LEU A 261 7.75 -14.20 -6.79
C LEU A 261 6.55 -13.90 -5.92
N LEU A 262 5.49 -13.37 -6.52
CA LEU A 262 4.26 -13.00 -5.85
C LEU A 262 3.06 -13.59 -6.59
N TRP A 263 2.12 -14.14 -5.84
CA TRP A 263 0.81 -14.54 -6.34
C TRP A 263 -0.27 -13.73 -5.62
N LEU A 264 -1.02 -12.94 -6.38
CA LEU A 264 -2.18 -12.23 -5.88
C LEU A 264 -3.31 -13.22 -5.62
N LEU A 265 -3.67 -13.40 -4.36
CA LEU A 265 -4.74 -14.30 -3.94
C LEU A 265 -6.08 -13.57 -3.87
N ASN A 266 -6.08 -12.37 -3.28
CA ASN A 266 -7.28 -11.55 -3.13
C ASN A 266 -6.91 -10.06 -2.97
N SER A 267 -7.80 -9.18 -3.42
CA SER A 267 -7.72 -7.71 -3.31
C SER A 267 -8.92 -7.07 -2.60
N ASP A 268 -9.89 -7.85 -2.14
CA ASP A 268 -11.12 -7.37 -1.51
C ASP A 268 -11.10 -7.46 0.03
N SER A 269 -9.91 -7.60 0.61
CA SER A 269 -9.70 -7.73 2.04
C SER A 269 -9.60 -6.36 2.70
N LEU A 270 -10.35 -6.14 3.77
CA LEU A 270 -10.13 -5.02 4.68
C LEU A 270 -9.40 -5.52 5.92
N VAL A 271 -8.27 -4.89 6.25
CA VAL A 271 -7.49 -5.18 7.46
C VAL A 271 -7.67 -4.05 8.47
N ILE A 272 -8.01 -4.42 9.69
CA ILE A 272 -7.98 -3.51 10.84
C ILE A 272 -6.85 -3.95 11.74
N GLU A 273 -5.91 -3.04 11.98
CA GLU A 273 -4.82 -3.22 12.93
C GLU A 273 -5.10 -2.39 14.18
N CYS A 274 -5.07 -3.03 15.34
CA CYS A 274 -5.24 -2.38 16.64
C CYS A 274 -3.92 -2.47 17.41
N LEU A 275 -3.21 -1.35 17.47
CA LEU A 275 -2.03 -1.21 18.34
C LEU A 275 -2.51 -0.94 19.76
N GLU A 276 -1.94 -1.63 20.75
CA GLU A 276 -2.26 -1.32 22.14
C GLU A 276 -1.85 0.11 22.47
N ASN A 277 -2.83 0.96 22.79
CA ASN A 277 -2.56 2.19 23.51
C ASN A 277 -2.14 1.79 24.93
N SER A 278 -0.83 1.73 25.17
CA SER A 278 -0.30 1.52 26.50
C SER A 278 -0.69 2.68 27.41
N LYS A 279 -1.73 2.46 28.24
CA LYS A 279 -1.91 2.90 29.64
C LYS A 279 -3.40 2.89 29.97
N SER A 280 -3.79 1.92 30.78
CA SER A 280 -5.06 1.90 31.50
C SER A 280 -5.15 3.12 32.45
N ILE A 281 -5.67 4.25 31.97
CA ILE A 281 -6.07 5.33 32.87
C ILE A 281 -7.50 5.02 33.32
N LYS A 282 -7.62 4.45 34.52
CA LYS A 282 -8.87 4.44 35.30
C LYS A 282 -9.25 5.89 35.62
N LYS A 283 -10.16 6.50 34.87
CA LYS A 283 -10.91 7.69 35.33
C LYS A 283 -12.37 7.60 34.94
N PHE A 284 -13.21 7.88 35.93
CA PHE A 284 -14.67 7.87 35.92
C PHE A 284 -15.28 8.84 34.90
N PRO A 285 -16.54 8.63 34.46
CA PRO A 285 -17.11 9.31 33.30
C PRO A 285 -17.87 10.56 33.74
N LEU A 286 -17.23 11.72 33.74
CA LEU A 286 -17.96 12.99 33.77
C LEU A 286 -17.20 14.03 32.94
N LEU A 287 -17.81 14.38 31.81
CA LEU A 287 -17.55 15.55 30.98
C LEU A 287 -16.19 15.60 30.27
N GLU A 288 -16.13 15.08 29.03
CA GLU A 288 -15.32 15.69 27.96
C GLU A 288 -15.72 15.11 26.59
N ASP A 289 -16.65 15.81 25.95
CA ASP A 289 -17.00 15.69 24.54
C ASP A 289 -15.96 16.46 23.71
N ILE A 290 -14.72 15.96 23.61
CA ILE A 290 -13.70 16.53 22.74
C ILE A 290 -12.86 15.40 22.13
N LEU A 291 -13.12 15.12 20.84
CA LEU A 291 -12.17 14.55 19.87
C LEU A 291 -11.32 13.35 20.34
N LYS A 292 -11.94 12.18 20.52
CA LYS A 292 -11.21 10.91 20.47
C LYS A 292 -11.21 10.38 19.03
N ASP A 293 -10.26 10.83 18.23
CA ASP A 293 -9.90 10.16 16.97
C ASP A 293 -8.82 9.11 17.26
N ASP A 294 -9.15 8.15 18.13
CA ASP A 294 -8.20 7.14 18.59
C ASP A 294 -8.75 5.72 18.40
N SER A 295 -7.97 4.94 17.63
CA SER A 295 -7.61 3.53 17.88
C SER A 295 -8.09 2.40 16.96
N SER A 296 -8.61 2.66 15.75
CA SER A 296 -8.55 1.65 14.68
C SER A 296 -8.66 2.29 13.29
N SER A 297 -7.57 2.21 12.51
CA SER A 297 -7.62 2.57 11.10
C SER A 297 -7.85 1.31 10.27
N ALA A 298 -8.91 1.31 9.47
CA ALA A 298 -9.20 0.26 8.50
C ALA A 298 -8.45 0.55 7.20
N TRP A 299 -7.75 -0.46 6.67
CA TRP A 299 -6.95 -0.35 5.45
C TRP A 299 -7.40 -1.39 4.45
N ASN A 300 -7.52 -1.00 3.18
CA ASN A 300 -7.65 -1.97 2.10
C ASN A 300 -6.34 -2.74 2.00
N ALA A 301 -6.43 -4.07 1.99
CA ALA A 301 -5.30 -4.96 1.96
C ALA A 301 -5.40 -5.91 0.77
N VAL A 302 -4.22 -6.28 0.30
CA VAL A 302 -4.04 -7.25 -0.78
C VAL A 302 -3.36 -8.47 -0.19
N LYS A 303 -4.02 -9.63 -0.33
CA LYS A 303 -3.54 -10.93 0.11
C LYS A 303 -2.66 -11.51 -0.99
N VAL A 304 -1.43 -11.82 -0.63
CA VAL A 304 -0.47 -12.42 -1.56
C VAL A 304 0.17 -13.64 -0.94
N LEU A 305 0.48 -14.62 -1.78
CA LEU A 305 1.49 -15.62 -1.49
C LEU A 305 2.80 -15.11 -2.08
N TYR A 306 3.92 -15.28 -1.36
CA TYR A 306 5.22 -14.87 -1.86
C TYR A 306 6.26 -15.97 -1.69
N GLN A 307 7.22 -15.99 -2.61
CA GLN A 307 8.38 -16.87 -2.56
C GLN A 307 9.65 -16.03 -2.80
N PRO A 308 10.53 -15.88 -1.79
CA PRO A 308 11.83 -15.25 -2.00
C PRO A 308 12.67 -16.04 -3.01
N CYS A 309 13.32 -15.33 -3.94
CA CYS A 309 14.22 -15.91 -4.95
C CYS A 309 15.69 -15.84 -4.54
N ILE A 310 15.98 -15.36 -3.33
CA ILE A 310 17.34 -15.28 -2.81
C ILE A 310 17.86 -16.71 -2.73
N LYS A 311 19.02 -16.99 -3.36
CA LYS A 311 19.70 -18.28 -3.24
C LYS A 311 19.79 -18.61 -1.75
N ASN A 312 19.11 -19.66 -1.30
CA ASN A 312 19.59 -20.40 -0.16
C ASN A 312 21.02 -20.81 -0.51
N ARG A 313 22.00 -20.15 0.11
CA ARG A 313 23.25 -20.81 0.45
C ARG A 313 22.89 -21.89 1.48
N ASN A 314 22.26 -22.95 1.00
CA ASN A 314 22.51 -24.27 1.58
C ASN A 314 23.88 -24.69 1.03
N GLU A 315 24.93 -24.01 1.50
CA GLU A 315 26.26 -24.59 1.52
C GLU A 315 26.37 -25.36 2.84
N LYS A 316 26.07 -26.66 2.72
CA LYS A 316 26.27 -27.78 3.65
C LYS A 316 25.33 -27.89 4.86
#